data_AF-A0A2V9CQL1-F1
#
_entry.id   AF-A0A2V9CQL1-F1
#
_cell.length_a   1.000
_cell.length_b   1.000
_cell.length_c   1.000
_cell.angle_alpha   90.00
_cell.angle_beta   90.00
_cell.angle_gamma   90.00
#
_symmetry.space_group_name_H-M   'P 1'
#
loop_
_entity.id
_entity.type
_entity.pdbx_description
1 polymer ?
#
loop_
_entity_poly.entity_id
_entity_poly.type
_entity_poly.pdbx_seq_one_letter_code
_entity_poly.pdbx_strand_id
1 'polypeptide(L)'
;QQPLGVVGGAQNQVLSVDLNTQAFHFFNGRRWSQVELPRPLLAALSRLRTAQKHLSGCEKGSKNREKARIQVAKIYQRVSDIRTDFLQKWSTQLVHENQVILVETLRTKNMLKNRRLARAISDAGFGDFLRMLEYKCKWYG
;
A
#
# COMPACT_ATOMS: atom_id res chain seq x y z
N GLN A 1 16.47 -8.76 25.24
CA GLN A 1 15.26 -8.93 24.40
C GLN A 1 15.07 -10.41 24.22
N GLN A 2 13.98 -10.98 24.74
CA GLN A 2 13.66 -12.38 24.50
C GLN A 2 13.14 -12.55 23.06
N PRO A 3 13.52 -13.62 22.34
CA PRO A 3 12.94 -13.90 21.04
C PRO A 3 11.45 -14.18 21.22
N LEU A 4 10.61 -13.52 20.41
CA LEU A 4 9.21 -13.87 20.28
C LEU A 4 9.16 -15.33 19.80
N GLY A 5 8.55 -16.20 20.60
CA GLY A 5 8.43 -17.63 20.30
C GLY A 5 7.77 -17.83 18.93
N VAL A 6 8.31 -18.78 18.15
CA VAL A 6 7.73 -19.18 16.87
C VAL A 6 6.35 -19.75 17.12
N VAL A 7 5.31 -18.97 16.82
CA VAL A 7 3.91 -19.42 16.92
C VAL A 7 3.56 -20.17 15.64
N GLY A 8 3.81 -21.49 15.67
CA GLY A 8 3.29 -22.44 14.69
C GLY A 8 3.96 -22.42 13.31
N GLY A 9 3.99 -23.59 12.65
CA GLY A 9 4.32 -23.67 11.24
C GLY A 9 3.25 -23.00 10.38
N ALA A 10 3.60 -22.63 9.14
CA ALA A 10 2.68 -22.04 8.18
C ALA A 10 1.38 -22.85 8.09
N GLN A 11 0.24 -22.17 8.21
CA GLN A 11 -1.09 -22.76 8.24
C GLN A 11 -1.54 -23.22 6.85
N ASN A 12 -1.07 -22.56 5.78
CA ASN A 12 -1.35 -22.93 4.40
C ASN A 12 -0.06 -23.31 3.66
N GLN A 13 -0.14 -24.30 2.77
CA GLN A 13 0.97 -24.66 1.88
C GLN A 13 1.15 -23.64 0.75
N VAL A 14 0.06 -23.18 0.12
CA VAL A 14 0.11 -22.27 -1.02
C VAL A 14 -0.98 -21.22 -0.92
N LEU A 15 -0.63 -19.96 -1.21
CA LEU A 15 -1.56 -18.84 -1.31
C LEU A 15 -1.39 -18.12 -2.64
N SER A 16 -2.46 -18.05 -3.45
CA SER A 16 -2.51 -17.21 -4.64
C SER A 16 -3.09 -15.84 -4.30
N VAL A 17 -2.47 -14.77 -4.79
CA VAL A 17 -2.84 -13.38 -4.53
C VAL A 17 -3.21 -12.68 -5.83
N ASP A 18 -4.45 -12.20 -5.90
CA ASP A 18 -4.93 -11.26 -6.91
C ASP A 18 -4.99 -9.83 -6.32
N LEU A 19 -4.32 -8.90 -6.98
CA LEU A 19 -4.22 -7.50 -6.54
C LEU A 19 -5.25 -6.64 -7.28
N ASN A 20 -6.33 -6.30 -6.58
CA ASN A 20 -7.30 -5.32 -7.06
C ASN A 20 -7.11 -3.97 -6.35
N THR A 21 -7.50 -2.88 -7.02
CA THR A 21 -7.38 -1.51 -6.49
C THR A 21 -8.30 -1.21 -5.31
N GLN A 22 -9.30 -2.06 -5.06
CA GLN A 22 -10.23 -1.91 -3.93
C GLN A 22 -9.96 -2.90 -2.79
N ALA A 23 -9.56 -4.11 -3.11
CA ALA A 23 -9.30 -5.19 -2.19
C ALA A 23 -8.19 -6.09 -2.73
N PHE A 24 -7.49 -6.83 -1.88
CA PHE A 24 -6.71 -7.98 -2.34
C PHE A 24 -7.52 -9.25 -2.14
N HIS A 25 -7.50 -10.12 -3.14
CA HIS A 25 -8.17 -11.41 -3.12
C HIS A 25 -7.13 -12.50 -2.94
N PHE A 26 -7.48 -13.50 -2.13
CA PHE A 26 -6.60 -14.59 -1.79
C PHE A 26 -7.29 -15.92 -2.01
N PHE A 27 -6.56 -16.89 -2.55
CA PHE A 27 -7.02 -18.26 -2.73
C PHE A 27 -6.00 -19.23 -2.18
N ASN A 28 -6.39 -20.05 -1.19
CA ASN A 28 -5.52 -21.02 -0.54
C ASN A 28 -5.65 -22.45 -1.07
N GLY A 29 -6.23 -22.62 -2.27
CA GLY A 29 -6.53 -23.94 -2.84
C GLY A 29 -7.90 -24.52 -2.44
N ARG A 30 -8.59 -23.92 -1.45
CA ARG A 30 -9.90 -24.39 -0.98
C ARG A 30 -10.96 -23.31 -0.95
N ARG A 31 -10.60 -22.12 -0.45
CA ARG A 31 -11.54 -21.00 -0.27
C ARG A 31 -10.94 -19.70 -0.72
N TRP A 32 -11.82 -18.81 -1.14
CA TRP A 32 -11.51 -17.41 -1.40
C TRP A 32 -11.66 -16.58 -0.12
N SER A 33 -10.74 -15.65 0.10
CA SER A 33 -10.87 -14.59 1.08
C SER A 33 -10.44 -13.27 0.46
N GLN A 34 -10.77 -12.17 1.12
CA GLN A 34 -10.39 -10.83 0.66
C GLN A 34 -10.08 -9.90 1.82
N VAL A 35 -9.26 -8.89 1.54
CA VAL A 35 -9.04 -7.76 2.45
C VAL A 35 -9.30 -6.46 1.71
N GLU A 36 -10.11 -5.58 2.30
CA GLU A 36 -10.32 -4.24 1.76
C GLU A 36 -9.11 -3.34 1.99
N LEU A 37 -8.80 -2.52 0.97
CA LEU A 37 -7.72 -1.56 1.06
C LEU A 37 -8.21 -0.25 1.68
N PRO A 38 -7.41 0.39 2.55
CA PRO A 38 -7.80 1.62 3.24
C PRO A 38 -8.00 2.82 2.30
N ARG A 39 -7.47 2.78 1.06
CA ARG A 39 -7.54 3.84 0.04
C ARG A 39 -7.34 5.27 0.61
N PRO A 40 -6.22 5.51 1.32
CA PRO A 40 -6.03 6.75 2.06
C PRO A 40 -5.92 8.00 1.16
N LEU A 41 -5.42 7.87 -0.07
CA LEU A 41 -5.39 8.98 -1.02
C LEU A 41 -6.81 9.38 -1.42
N LEU A 42 -7.68 8.40 -1.72
CA LEU A 42 -9.09 8.66 -2.04
C LEU A 42 -9.76 9.47 -0.93
N ALA A 43 -9.59 9.06 0.33
CA ALA A 43 -10.11 9.76 1.50
C ALA A 43 -9.52 11.18 1.66
N ALA A 44 -8.25 11.38 1.27
CA ALA A 44 -7.56 12.66 1.39
C ALA A 44 -7.82 13.64 0.22
N LEU A 45 -8.44 13.22 -0.88
CA LEU A 45 -8.55 14.02 -2.12
C LEU A 45 -9.19 15.40 -1.91
N SER A 46 -10.26 15.47 -1.13
CA SER A 46 -10.95 16.74 -0.85
C SER A 46 -10.01 17.73 -0.15
N ARG A 47 -9.33 17.26 0.90
CA ARG A 47 -8.36 18.05 1.67
C ARG A 47 -7.16 18.46 0.82
N LEU A 48 -6.64 17.56 -0.01
CA LEU A 48 -5.55 17.84 -0.94
C LEU A 48 -5.95 18.92 -1.95
N ARG A 49 -7.16 18.85 -2.52
CA ARG A 49 -7.65 19.86 -3.48
C ARG A 49 -7.65 21.25 -2.85
N THR A 50 -8.18 21.39 -1.64
CA THR A 50 -8.22 22.66 -0.93
C THR A 50 -6.81 23.18 -0.59
N ALA A 51 -5.94 22.32 -0.07
CA ALA A 51 -4.56 22.68 0.26
C ALA A 51 -3.74 23.08 -0.98
N GLN A 52 -3.90 22.37 -2.09
CA GLN A 52 -3.25 22.69 -3.36
C GLN A 52 -3.77 24.01 -3.96
N LYS A 53 -5.08 24.27 -3.89
CA LYS A 53 -5.66 25.56 -4.32
C LYS A 53 -5.10 26.72 -3.51
N HIS A 54 -5.00 26.55 -2.19
CA HIS A 54 -4.39 27.54 -1.31
C HIS A 54 -2.92 27.79 -1.67
N LEU A 55 -2.12 26.72 -1.82
CA LEU A 55 -0.71 26.81 -2.22
C LEU A 55 -0.52 27.52 -3.56
N SER A 56 -1.38 27.24 -4.55
CA SER A 56 -1.33 27.87 -5.87
C SER A 56 -1.63 29.37 -5.83
N GLY A 57 -2.43 29.83 -4.86
CA GLY A 57 -2.75 31.24 -4.69
C GLY A 57 -1.71 32.03 -3.89
N CYS A 58 -0.71 31.37 -3.29
CA CYS A 58 0.33 32.05 -2.52
C CYS A 58 1.46 32.60 -3.41
N GLU A 59 1.96 33.78 -3.06
CA GLU A 59 3.11 34.40 -3.72
C GLU A 59 4.38 33.54 -3.62
N LYS A 60 5.10 33.40 -4.73
CA LYS A 60 6.35 32.62 -4.80
C LYS A 60 7.40 33.24 -3.86
N GLY A 61 8.02 32.41 -3.02
CA GLY A 61 9.05 32.83 -2.06
C GLY A 61 8.50 33.38 -0.74
N SER A 62 7.20 33.63 -0.62
CA SER A 62 6.61 34.11 0.63
C SER A 62 6.63 33.05 1.74
N LYS A 63 6.71 33.49 3.00
CA LYS A 63 6.58 32.62 4.19
C LYS A 63 5.24 31.88 4.23
N ASN A 64 4.19 32.48 3.68
CA ASN A 64 2.86 31.86 3.62
C ASN A 64 2.82 30.70 2.61
N ARG A 65 3.48 30.84 1.46
CA ARG A 65 3.62 29.75 0.50
C ARG A 65 4.36 28.56 1.10
N GLU A 66 5.41 28.81 1.89
CA GLU A 66 6.15 27.74 2.56
C GLU A 66 5.27 26.98 3.56
N LYS A 67 4.47 27.68 4.37
CA LYS A 67 3.49 27.05 5.26
C LYS A 67 2.48 26.20 4.48
N ALA A 68 1.95 26.70 3.37
CA ALA A 68 1.03 25.96 2.51
C ALA A 68 1.68 24.72 1.89
N ARG A 69 2.94 24.81 1.48
CA ARG A 69 3.71 23.68 0.93
C ARG A 69 3.89 22.58 1.97
N ILE A 70 4.25 22.94 3.20
CA ILE A 70 4.35 22.01 4.33
C ILE A 70 3.01 21.34 4.60
N GLN A 71 1.89 22.08 4.53
CA GLN A 71 0.56 21.50 4.73
C GLN A 71 0.22 20.43 3.69
N VAL A 72 0.52 20.69 2.41
CA VAL A 72 0.37 19.69 1.34
C VAL A 72 1.25 18.47 1.62
N ALA A 73 2.52 18.68 1.98
CA ALA A 73 3.45 17.60 2.30
C ALA A 73 2.96 16.73 3.48
N LYS A 74 2.43 17.33 4.55
CA LYS A 74 1.85 16.61 5.69
C LYS A 74 0.69 15.71 5.29
N ILE A 75 -0.16 16.14 4.35
CA ILE A 75 -1.27 15.31 3.88
C ILE A 75 -0.74 14.11 3.09
N TYR A 76 0.23 14.32 2.17
CA TYR A 76 0.86 13.22 1.46
C TYR A 76 1.60 12.25 2.38
N GLN A 77 2.29 12.77 3.40
CA GLN A 77 2.95 11.95 4.43
C GLN A 77 1.95 11.05 5.14
N ARG A 78 0.84 11.62 5.64
CA ARG A 78 -0.24 10.86 6.29
C ARG A 78 -0.80 9.75 5.39
N VAL A 79 -1.01 10.05 4.11
CA VAL A 79 -1.48 9.06 3.11
C VAL A 79 -0.47 7.93 2.95
N SER A 80 0.82 8.26 2.83
CA SER A 80 1.89 7.28 2.70
C SER A 80 2.03 6.42 3.95
N ASP A 81 1.93 7.01 5.14
CA ASP A 81 2.06 6.30 6.42
C ASP A 81 0.94 5.28 6.60
N ILE A 82 -0.32 5.68 6.36
CA ILE A 82 -1.48 4.77 6.48
C ILE A 82 -1.36 3.61 5.49
N ARG A 83 -1.00 3.89 4.24
CA ARG A 83 -0.82 2.85 3.22
C ARG A 83 0.31 1.90 3.60
N THR A 84 1.45 2.46 4.00
CA THR A 84 2.65 1.68 4.35
C THR A 84 2.40 0.80 5.58
N ASP A 85 1.78 1.34 6.63
CA ASP A 85 1.44 0.59 7.84
C ASP A 85 0.55 -0.62 7.53
N PHE A 86 -0.52 -0.41 6.74
CA PHE A 86 -1.40 -1.48 6.30
C PHE A 86 -0.62 -2.55 5.52
N LEU A 87 0.13 -2.17 4.49
CA LEU A 87 0.86 -3.11 3.63
C LEU A 87 1.96 -3.84 4.40
N GLN A 88 2.63 -3.19 5.34
CA GLN A 88 3.65 -3.80 6.18
C GLN A 88 3.05 -4.88 7.07
N LYS A 89 1.95 -4.59 7.77
CA LYS A 89 1.26 -5.58 8.63
C LYS A 89 0.80 -6.79 7.83
N TRP A 90 0.13 -6.54 6.69
CA TRP A 90 -0.37 -7.62 5.84
C TRP A 90 0.72 -8.46 5.22
N SER A 91 1.75 -7.86 4.63
CA SER A 91 2.86 -8.63 4.04
C SER A 91 3.60 -9.48 5.07
N THR A 92 3.79 -8.99 6.31
CA THR A 92 4.37 -9.83 7.38
C THR A 92 3.46 -11.00 7.72
N GLN A 93 2.17 -10.75 7.90
CA GLN A 93 1.20 -11.79 8.22
C GLN A 93 1.19 -12.89 7.16
N LEU A 94 1.13 -12.51 5.87
CA LEU A 94 1.09 -13.47 4.77
C LEU A 94 2.35 -14.34 4.72
N VAL A 95 3.53 -13.77 4.91
CA VAL A 95 4.79 -14.53 4.90
C VAL A 95 4.88 -15.51 6.06
N HIS A 96 4.33 -15.15 7.23
CA HIS A 96 4.34 -16.04 8.40
C HIS A 96 3.31 -17.18 8.29
N GLU A 97 2.17 -16.93 7.66
CA GLU A 97 1.05 -17.89 7.61
C GLU A 97 1.12 -18.89 6.45
N ASN A 98 1.96 -18.65 5.43
CA ASN A 98 1.94 -19.40 4.17
C ASN A 98 3.34 -19.85 3.76
N GLN A 99 3.51 -21.11 3.33
CA GLN A 99 4.81 -21.63 2.87
C GLN A 99 5.20 -21.10 1.49
N VAL A 100 4.21 -20.95 0.58
CA VAL A 100 4.41 -20.44 -0.78
C VAL A 100 3.37 -19.37 -1.07
N ILE A 101 3.81 -18.22 -1.56
CA ILE A 101 2.95 -17.13 -2.00
C ILE A 101 3.14 -16.95 -3.51
N LEU A 102 2.08 -17.18 -4.26
CA LEU A 102 1.99 -16.92 -5.69
C LEU A 102 1.31 -15.56 -5.86
N VAL A 103 2.04 -14.59 -6.42
CA VAL A 103 1.46 -13.28 -6.76
C VAL A 103 1.41 -13.13 -8.26
N GLU A 104 0.28 -12.68 -8.79
CA GLU A 104 0.17 -12.43 -10.22
C GLU A 104 1.20 -11.41 -10.71
N THR A 105 1.80 -11.69 -11.87
CA THR A 105 2.71 -10.76 -12.55
C THR A 105 1.91 -9.63 -13.20
N LEU A 106 1.39 -8.71 -12.41
CA LEU A 106 0.80 -7.49 -12.93
C LEU A 106 1.90 -6.60 -13.49
N ARG A 107 1.78 -6.20 -14.77
CA ARG A 107 2.64 -5.15 -15.36
C ARG A 107 2.23 -3.78 -14.80
N THR A 108 2.39 -3.60 -13.49
CA THR A 108 2.02 -2.39 -12.73
C THR A 108 2.57 -1.13 -13.38
N LYS A 109 3.82 -1.17 -13.87
CA LYS A 109 4.45 -0.08 -14.64
C LYS A 109 3.64 0.34 -15.87
N ASN A 110 3.07 -0.60 -16.61
CA ASN A 110 2.24 -0.29 -17.78
C ASN A 110 0.87 0.23 -17.37
N MET A 111 0.28 -0.32 -16.30
CA MET A 111 -1.01 0.15 -15.80
C MET A 111 -0.93 1.58 -15.23
N LEU A 112 0.21 1.96 -14.66
CA LEU A 112 0.48 3.33 -14.22
C LEU A 112 0.53 4.35 -15.38
N LYS A 113 0.74 3.90 -16.62
CA LYS A 113 0.63 4.78 -17.81
C LYS A 113 -0.82 5.17 -18.10
N ASN A 114 -1.80 4.38 -17.65
CA ASN A 114 -3.21 4.71 -17.80
C ASN A 114 -3.64 5.69 -16.72
N ARG A 115 -3.86 6.96 -17.09
CA ARG A 115 -4.26 8.04 -16.15
C ARG A 115 -5.53 7.74 -15.35
N ARG A 116 -6.44 6.90 -15.86
CA ARG A 116 -7.68 6.53 -15.15
C ARG A 116 -7.40 5.57 -13.99
N LEU A 117 -6.45 4.66 -14.16
CA LEU A 117 -6.11 3.62 -13.18
C LEU A 117 -4.94 4.01 -12.28
N ALA A 118 -4.02 4.85 -12.77
CA ALA A 118 -2.77 5.18 -12.09
C ALA A 118 -2.97 5.63 -10.64
N ARG A 119 -3.97 6.49 -10.40
CA ARG A 119 -4.29 6.96 -9.05
C ARG A 119 -4.72 5.82 -8.12
N ALA A 120 -5.63 4.97 -8.57
CA ALA A 120 -6.16 3.88 -7.76
C ALA A 120 -5.08 2.83 -7.48
N ILE A 121 -4.23 2.54 -8.45
CA ILE A 121 -3.08 1.63 -8.31
C ILE A 121 -2.04 2.18 -7.34
N SER A 122 -1.71 3.47 -7.46
CA SER A 122 -0.78 4.14 -6.53
C SER A 122 -1.35 4.21 -5.11
N ASP A 123 -2.66 4.37 -4.96
CA ASP A 123 -3.32 4.36 -3.65
C ASP A 123 -3.34 2.96 -3.03
N ALA A 124 -3.52 1.92 -3.85
CA ALA A 124 -3.45 0.53 -3.42
C ALA A 124 -2.02 0.05 -3.09
N GLY A 125 -1.00 0.69 -3.66
CA GLY A 125 0.41 0.43 -3.34
C GLY A 125 0.94 -0.91 -3.84
N PHE A 126 0.48 -1.38 -5.01
CA PHE A 126 0.87 -2.69 -5.57
C PHE A 126 2.39 -2.90 -5.63
N GLY A 127 3.14 -1.90 -6.11
CA GLY A 127 4.59 -1.99 -6.22
C GLY A 127 5.28 -2.10 -4.86
N ASP A 128 4.78 -1.37 -3.85
CA ASP A 128 5.29 -1.44 -2.49
C ASP A 128 4.98 -2.79 -1.85
N PHE A 129 3.77 -3.31 -2.05
CA PHE A 129 3.36 -4.62 -1.54
C PHE A 129 4.22 -5.76 -2.11
N LEU A 130 4.42 -5.78 -3.43
CA LEU A 130 5.28 -6.77 -4.09
C LEU A 130 6.72 -6.69 -3.58
N ARG A 131 7.28 -5.49 -3.49
CA ARG A 131 8.61 -5.27 -2.93
C ARG A 131 8.69 -5.75 -1.48
N MET A 132 7.64 -5.53 -0.69
CA MET A 132 7.56 -5.98 0.69
C MET A 132 7.53 -7.49 0.84
N LEU A 133 6.70 -8.18 0.05
CA LEU A 133 6.69 -9.63 0.00
C LEU A 133 8.06 -10.18 -0.41
N GLU A 134 8.66 -9.61 -1.46
CA GLU A 134 9.95 -10.08 -1.96
C GLU A 134 11.06 -10.03 -0.89
N TYR A 135 11.22 -8.90 -0.19
CA TYR A 135 12.26 -8.82 0.84
C TYR A 135 11.90 -9.63 2.10
N LYS A 136 10.62 -9.77 2.46
CA LYS A 136 10.21 -10.52 3.66
C LYS A 136 10.29 -12.03 3.48
N CYS A 137 9.92 -12.56 2.32
CA CYS A 137 10.16 -13.96 2.00
C CYS A 137 11.66 -14.27 2.13
N LYS A 138 12.54 -13.43 1.55
CA LYS A 138 13.99 -13.59 1.71
C LYS A 138 14.48 -13.58 3.17
N TRP A 139 13.76 -12.91 4.08
CA TRP A 139 14.13 -12.83 5.49
C TRP A 139 13.57 -13.97 6.35
N TYR A 140 12.37 -14.46 6.02
CA TYR A 140 11.61 -15.35 6.89
C TYR A 140 11.30 -16.73 6.29
N GLY A 141 11.49 -16.94 4.98
CA GLY A 141 11.18 -18.19 4.28
C GLY A 141 11.00 -18.00 2.78
#